data_AF-A0AAW9IWK6-F1
#
_entry.id   AF-A0AAW9IWK6-F1
#
_cell.length_a   1.000
_cell.length_b   1.000
_cell.length_c   1.000
_cell.angle_alpha   90.00
_cell.angle_beta   90.00
_cell.angle_gamma   90.00
#
_symmetry.space_group_name_H-M   'P 1'
#
loop_
_entity.id
_entity.type
_entity.pdbx_description
1 polymer ?
#
loop_
_entity_poly.entity_id
_entity_poly.type
_entity_poly.pdbx_seq_one_letter_code
_entity_poly.pdbx_strand_id
1 'polypeptide(L)'
;SDGSVLLVNKNLIGNIKIKGYKDLLNPELKGKIAASDPATSSSSFAQLTNILLAMGGDYTSDAGWNYVKSLVANLDGKVANGSGAVHKSVADGEFVVGLTYEDPSVSYVKNGGNVEVVYPEEGAVFLDPGSAIIKGAKNMDNAKLFMDFLTSKKAQDAFGTQLTIRPLRKDAELADYMKPLKDIKLLEEDRNYVFEHKKEIAEKYTEIFTNTKN
;
A
#
# COMPACT_ATOMS: atom_id res chain seq x y z
N SER A 1 9.81 -0.70 7.11
CA SER A 1 8.73 0.24 6.72
C SER A 1 8.19 -0.20 5.38
N ASP A 2 6.89 -0.08 5.17
CA ASP A 2 6.21 -0.51 3.96
C ASP A 2 5.23 0.58 3.51
N GLY A 3 5.26 0.88 2.22
CA GLY A 3 4.60 2.05 1.66
C GLY A 3 3.40 1.70 0.81
N SER A 4 2.40 2.57 0.84
CA SER A 4 1.32 2.58 -0.15
C SER A 4 1.86 2.91 -1.54
N VAL A 5 1.62 2.03 -2.50
CA VAL A 5 2.11 2.16 -3.88
C VAL A 5 1.03 1.76 -4.89
N LEU A 6 1.30 2.03 -6.16
CA LEU A 6 0.59 1.44 -7.29
C LEU A 6 1.53 0.43 -7.96
N LEU A 7 1.03 -0.77 -8.24
CA LEU A 7 1.72 -1.73 -9.11
C LEU A 7 1.11 -1.63 -10.50
N VAL A 8 1.91 -1.40 -11.54
CA VAL A 8 1.44 -1.23 -12.92
C VAL A 8 2.01 -2.34 -13.80
N ASN A 9 1.17 -2.98 -14.60
CA ASN A 9 1.59 -3.97 -15.58
C ASN A 9 2.04 -3.30 -16.88
N LYS A 10 3.30 -3.49 -17.25
CA LYS A 10 3.93 -2.84 -18.41
C LYS A 10 3.42 -3.35 -19.77
N ASN A 11 2.91 -4.58 -19.83
CA ASN A 11 2.32 -5.12 -21.06
C ASN A 11 0.93 -4.55 -21.34
N LEU A 12 0.17 -4.21 -20.29
CA LEU A 12 -1.24 -3.85 -20.43
C LEU A 12 -1.48 -2.34 -20.43
N ILE A 13 -0.55 -1.55 -19.87
CA ILE A 13 -0.73 -0.12 -19.67
C ILE A 13 -0.84 0.67 -20.99
N GLY A 14 -0.26 0.16 -22.08
CA GLY A 14 -0.27 0.83 -23.38
C GLY A 14 0.36 2.22 -23.31
N ASN A 15 -0.38 3.24 -23.76
CA ASN A 15 0.09 4.63 -23.78
C ASN A 15 -0.35 5.44 -22.55
N ILE A 16 -1.08 4.84 -21.61
CA ILE A 16 -1.55 5.51 -20.40
C ILE A 16 -0.33 5.77 -19.50
N LYS A 17 -0.25 6.95 -18.90
CA LYS A 17 0.76 7.27 -17.89
C LYS A 17 0.10 7.24 -16.52
N ILE A 18 0.63 6.44 -15.61
CA ILE A 18 0.20 6.40 -14.21
C ILE A 18 1.38 6.87 -13.36
N LYS A 19 1.27 8.07 -12.81
CA LYS A 19 2.23 8.68 -11.87
C LYS A 19 1.68 8.75 -10.46
N GLY A 20 0.37 8.71 -10.30
CA GLY A 20 -0.27 8.82 -9.01
C GLY A 20 -1.76 8.56 -9.04
N TYR A 21 -2.41 8.95 -7.96
CA TYR A 21 -3.83 8.66 -7.74
C TYR A 21 -4.70 9.35 -8.78
N LYS A 22 -4.44 10.60 -9.14
CA LYS A 22 -5.23 11.33 -10.14
C LYS A 22 -5.38 10.58 -11.47
N ASP A 23 -4.33 9.88 -11.91
CA ASP A 23 -4.34 9.15 -13.17
C ASP A 23 -5.28 7.94 -13.16
N LEU A 24 -5.61 7.40 -11.98
CA LEU A 24 -6.57 6.30 -11.83
C LEU A 24 -8.01 6.69 -12.19
N LEU A 25 -8.30 8.00 -12.28
CA LEU A 25 -9.58 8.49 -12.77
C LEU A 25 -9.70 8.48 -14.30
N ASN A 26 -8.64 8.12 -15.03
CA ASN A 26 -8.69 7.97 -16.49
C ASN A 26 -9.78 6.95 -16.89
N PRO A 27 -10.77 7.32 -17.73
CA PRO A 27 -11.83 6.41 -18.17
C PRO A 27 -11.32 5.13 -18.86
N GLU A 28 -10.14 5.15 -19.49
CA GLU A 28 -9.54 3.96 -20.11
C GLU A 28 -9.11 2.88 -19.11
N LEU A 29 -8.99 3.25 -17.82
CA LEU A 29 -8.70 2.35 -16.71
C LEU A 29 -9.97 1.80 -16.04
N LYS A 30 -11.18 2.20 -16.47
CA LYS A 30 -12.43 1.68 -15.90
C LYS A 30 -12.47 0.15 -16.02
N GLY A 31 -12.66 -0.51 -14.88
CA GLY A 31 -12.66 -1.97 -14.75
C GLY A 31 -11.28 -2.63 -14.92
N LYS A 32 -10.19 -1.86 -15.02
CA LYS A 32 -8.81 -2.37 -15.15
C LYS A 32 -7.94 -2.10 -13.93
N ILE A 33 -8.55 -1.60 -12.85
CA ILE A 33 -7.91 -1.33 -11.57
C ILE A 33 -8.24 -2.48 -10.61
N ALA A 34 -7.22 -3.11 -10.04
CA ALA A 34 -7.36 -4.07 -8.95
C ALA A 34 -7.34 -3.34 -7.61
N ALA A 35 -8.33 -3.60 -6.78
CA ALA A 35 -8.42 -3.14 -5.40
C ALA A 35 -9.11 -4.22 -4.56
N SER A 36 -8.78 -4.30 -3.28
CA SER A 36 -9.52 -5.14 -2.32
C SER A 36 -10.24 -4.28 -1.29
N ASP A 37 -11.16 -4.90 -0.55
CA ASP A 37 -12.00 -4.24 0.43
C ASP A 37 -11.21 -3.75 1.67
N PRO A 38 -11.15 -2.43 1.94
CA PRO A 38 -10.56 -1.84 3.15
C PRO A 38 -11.17 -2.35 4.46
N ALA A 39 -12.42 -2.81 4.47
CA ALA A 39 -13.05 -3.32 5.69
C ALA A 39 -12.48 -4.67 6.14
N THR A 40 -11.91 -5.46 5.21
CA THR A 40 -11.39 -6.80 5.48
C THR A 40 -9.88 -6.95 5.26
N SER A 41 -9.24 -5.98 4.57
CA SER A 41 -7.79 -5.98 4.33
C SER A 41 -7.11 -4.75 4.95
N SER A 42 -6.16 -4.99 5.86
CA SER A 42 -5.41 -3.91 6.54
C SER A 42 -4.55 -3.08 5.59
N SER A 43 -3.96 -3.68 4.56
CA SER A 43 -3.20 -2.92 3.55
C SER A 43 -4.11 -2.13 2.60
N SER A 44 -5.31 -2.63 2.28
CA SER A 44 -6.30 -1.83 1.55
C SER A 44 -6.84 -0.69 2.39
N PHE A 45 -6.96 -0.89 3.71
CA PHE A 45 -7.28 0.18 4.64
C PHE A 45 -6.17 1.25 4.67
N ALA A 46 -4.91 0.85 4.78
CA ALA A 46 -3.77 1.79 4.67
C ALA A 46 -3.76 2.53 3.33
N GLN A 47 -4.09 1.84 2.23
CA GLN A 47 -4.21 2.48 0.92
C GLN A 47 -5.36 3.50 0.86
N LEU A 48 -6.50 3.21 1.50
CA LEU A 48 -7.62 4.14 1.60
C LEU A 48 -7.23 5.39 2.41
N THR A 49 -6.60 5.23 3.58
CA THR A 49 -6.19 6.37 4.42
C THR A 49 -5.12 7.21 3.73
N ASN A 50 -4.18 6.57 3.01
CA ASN A 50 -3.25 7.28 2.14
C ASN A 50 -3.98 8.09 1.07
N ILE A 51 -4.95 7.50 0.36
CA ILE A 51 -5.70 8.20 -0.68
C ILE A 51 -6.40 9.43 -0.10
N LEU A 52 -7.09 9.28 1.03
CA LEU A 52 -7.80 10.38 1.69
C LEU A 52 -6.82 11.52 2.03
N LEU A 53 -5.68 11.19 2.65
CA LEU A 53 -4.67 12.17 2.99
C LEU A 53 -4.03 12.83 1.75
N ALA A 54 -3.70 12.05 0.72
CA ALA A 54 -3.04 12.54 -0.50
C ALA A 54 -3.95 13.41 -1.36
N MET A 55 -5.25 13.09 -1.41
CA MET A 55 -6.23 13.75 -2.29
C MET A 55 -7.07 14.81 -1.57
N GLY A 56 -7.25 14.68 -0.26
CA GLY A 56 -8.07 15.55 0.57
C GLY A 56 -7.29 16.37 1.61
N GLY A 57 -6.07 15.95 1.95
CA GLY A 57 -5.26 16.58 3.02
C GLY A 57 -5.61 16.14 4.44
N ASP A 58 -6.70 15.38 4.60
CA ASP A 58 -7.18 14.80 5.86
C ASP A 58 -8.07 13.57 5.57
N TYR A 59 -8.73 13.01 6.59
CA TYR A 59 -9.59 11.83 6.45
C TYR A 59 -11.10 12.13 6.37
N THR A 60 -11.50 13.39 6.45
CA THR A 60 -12.91 13.80 6.56
C THR A 60 -13.39 14.68 5.41
N SER A 61 -12.47 15.31 4.69
CA SER A 61 -12.72 16.25 3.62
C SER A 61 -13.53 15.67 2.47
N ASP A 62 -14.43 16.50 1.96
CA ASP A 62 -15.21 16.16 0.78
C ASP A 62 -14.32 15.92 -0.44
N ALA A 63 -13.18 16.61 -0.57
CA ALA A 63 -12.24 16.40 -1.66
C ALA A 63 -11.69 14.96 -1.69
N GLY A 64 -11.22 14.44 -0.56
CA GLY A 64 -10.72 13.07 -0.46
C GLY A 64 -11.82 12.05 -0.74
N TRP A 65 -13.00 12.23 -0.13
CA TRP A 65 -14.11 11.28 -0.30
C TRP A 65 -14.77 11.34 -1.67
N ASN A 66 -14.83 12.50 -2.32
CA ASN A 66 -15.28 12.64 -3.71
C ASN A 66 -14.33 11.92 -4.66
N TYR A 67 -13.02 12.03 -4.44
CA TYR A 67 -12.03 11.26 -5.19
C TYR A 67 -12.25 9.75 -5.00
N VAL A 68 -12.44 9.28 -3.76
CA VAL A 68 -12.76 7.86 -3.48
C VAL A 68 -14.02 7.41 -4.23
N LYS A 69 -15.06 8.25 -4.27
CA LYS A 69 -16.30 7.97 -5.01
C LYS A 69 -16.04 7.79 -6.51
N SER A 70 -15.26 8.69 -7.12
CA SER A 70 -14.87 8.57 -8.53
C SER A 70 -14.00 7.35 -8.80
N LEU A 71 -13.07 7.05 -7.90
CA LEU A 71 -12.21 5.86 -8.00
C LEU A 71 -13.03 4.57 -7.95
N VAL A 72 -13.96 4.47 -7.00
CA VAL A 72 -14.87 3.32 -6.86
C VAL A 72 -15.71 3.11 -8.13
N ALA A 73 -16.21 4.18 -8.75
CA ALA A 73 -16.91 4.08 -10.04
C ALA A 73 -16.01 3.52 -11.15
N ASN A 74 -14.72 3.86 -11.13
CA ASN A 74 -13.73 3.31 -12.07
C ASN A 74 -13.32 1.86 -11.75
N LEU A 75 -13.54 1.36 -10.53
CA LEU A 75 -13.33 -0.07 -10.23
C LEU A 75 -14.35 -0.96 -10.96
N ASP A 76 -15.47 -0.41 -11.41
CA ASP A 76 -16.52 -1.14 -12.14
C ASP A 76 -17.06 -2.35 -11.35
N GLY A 77 -17.22 -2.17 -10.03
CA GLY A 77 -17.74 -3.18 -9.11
C GLY A 77 -16.77 -4.33 -8.79
N LYS A 78 -15.53 -4.29 -9.32
CA LYS A 78 -14.50 -5.31 -9.10
C LYS A 78 -13.83 -5.12 -7.74
N VAL A 79 -13.72 -6.22 -6.99
CA VAL A 79 -13.04 -6.28 -5.70
C VAL A 79 -12.29 -7.61 -5.62
N ALA A 80 -10.99 -7.52 -5.36
CA ALA A 80 -10.12 -8.66 -5.15
C ALA A 80 -10.29 -9.22 -3.72
N ASN A 81 -10.05 -10.53 -3.58
CA ASN A 81 -10.12 -11.22 -2.28
C ASN A 81 -8.86 -10.97 -1.45
N GLY A 82 -8.77 -9.75 -0.91
CA GLY A 82 -7.62 -9.28 -0.14
C GLY A 82 -6.46 -8.80 -1.01
N SER A 83 -5.49 -8.17 -0.35
CA SER A 83 -4.41 -7.44 -1.00
C SER A 83 -3.39 -8.33 -1.70
N GLY A 84 -3.25 -9.58 -1.23
CA GLY A 84 -2.49 -10.63 -1.91
C GLY A 84 -2.97 -10.87 -3.35
N ALA A 85 -4.29 -10.86 -3.55
CA ALA A 85 -4.90 -11.02 -4.86
C ALA A 85 -4.71 -9.78 -5.74
N VAL A 86 -4.61 -8.57 -5.16
CA VAL A 86 -4.42 -7.33 -5.92
C VAL A 86 -3.07 -7.29 -6.63
N HIS A 87 -1.96 -7.47 -5.91
CA HIS A 87 -0.64 -7.39 -6.56
C HIS A 87 -0.40 -8.58 -7.50
N LYS A 88 -0.96 -9.76 -7.16
CA LYS A 88 -0.87 -10.95 -8.00
C LYS A 88 -1.62 -10.78 -9.32
N SER A 89 -2.85 -10.27 -9.30
CA SER A 89 -3.64 -10.12 -10.53
C SER A 89 -3.03 -9.11 -11.50
N VAL A 90 -2.32 -8.09 -11.01
CA VAL A 90 -1.54 -7.19 -11.86
C VAL A 90 -0.30 -7.89 -12.42
N ALA A 91 0.46 -8.60 -11.58
CA ALA A 91 1.65 -9.33 -12.02
C ALA A 91 1.33 -10.42 -13.06
N ASP A 92 0.20 -11.11 -12.90
CA ASP A 92 -0.29 -12.16 -13.79
C ASP A 92 -0.93 -11.60 -15.08
N GLY A 93 -1.11 -10.28 -15.18
CA GLY A 93 -1.64 -9.63 -16.38
C GLY A 93 -3.17 -9.68 -16.52
N GLU A 94 -3.89 -9.77 -15.40
CA GLU A 94 -5.35 -9.66 -15.37
C GLU A 94 -5.81 -8.19 -15.26
N PHE A 95 -5.06 -7.37 -14.54
CA PHE A 95 -5.36 -5.95 -14.29
C PHE A 95 -4.18 -5.05 -14.69
N VAL A 96 -4.49 -3.84 -15.16
CA VAL A 96 -3.49 -2.86 -15.60
C VAL A 96 -2.74 -2.28 -14.40
N VAL A 97 -3.47 -1.95 -13.33
CA VAL A 97 -2.91 -1.29 -12.14
C VAL A 97 -3.56 -1.82 -10.87
N GLY A 98 -2.79 -1.92 -9.80
CA GLY A 98 -3.25 -2.39 -8.49
C GLY A 98 -2.96 -1.37 -7.40
N LEU A 99 -3.96 -1.12 -6.56
CA LEU A 99 -3.86 -0.34 -5.34
C LEU A 99 -3.31 -1.21 -4.21
N THR A 100 -2.00 -1.14 -3.94
CA THR A 100 -1.29 -2.14 -3.12
C THR A 100 -0.14 -1.53 -2.30
N TYR A 101 0.79 -2.36 -1.83
CA TYR A 101 1.89 -2.02 -0.93
C TYR A 101 3.25 -2.50 -1.48
N GLU A 102 4.32 -1.94 -0.95
CA GLU A 102 5.64 -1.92 -1.58
C GLU A 102 6.31 -3.29 -1.61
N ASP A 103 6.34 -4.01 -0.48
CA ASP A 103 7.11 -5.26 -0.35
C ASP A 103 6.87 -6.27 -1.50
N PRO A 104 5.64 -6.76 -1.74
CA PRO A 104 5.38 -7.69 -2.84
C PRO A 104 5.60 -7.04 -4.21
N SER A 105 5.32 -5.74 -4.33
CA SER A 105 5.42 -4.98 -5.59
C SER A 105 6.87 -4.89 -6.06
N VAL A 106 7.79 -4.52 -5.17
CA VAL A 106 9.23 -4.48 -5.46
C VAL A 106 9.77 -5.90 -5.65
N SER A 107 9.24 -6.89 -4.94
CA SER A 107 9.63 -8.30 -5.12
C SER A 107 9.40 -8.77 -6.55
N TYR A 108 8.27 -8.41 -7.18
CA TYR A 108 8.05 -8.72 -8.60
C TYR A 108 9.08 -8.02 -9.51
N VAL A 109 9.36 -6.73 -9.28
CA VAL A 109 10.35 -5.98 -10.09
C VAL A 109 11.74 -6.58 -9.95
N LYS A 110 12.18 -6.86 -8.71
CA LYS A 110 13.46 -7.50 -8.39
C LYS A 110 13.63 -8.84 -9.10
N ASN A 111 12.55 -9.62 -9.22
CA ASN A 111 12.53 -10.92 -9.86
C ASN A 111 12.29 -10.86 -11.38
N GLY A 112 12.38 -9.69 -12.01
CA GLY A 112 12.25 -9.53 -13.46
C GLY A 112 10.80 -9.60 -13.98
N GLY A 113 9.81 -9.46 -13.10
CA GLY A 113 8.41 -9.38 -13.47
C GLY A 113 8.13 -8.16 -14.34
N ASN A 114 7.17 -8.28 -15.26
CA ASN A 114 6.86 -7.21 -16.21
C ASN A 114 5.91 -6.16 -15.65
N VAL A 115 6.29 -5.64 -14.49
CA VAL A 115 5.56 -4.64 -13.72
C VAL A 115 6.51 -3.51 -13.33
N GLU A 116 5.94 -2.41 -12.86
CA GLU A 116 6.66 -1.34 -12.18
C GLU A 116 5.92 -0.87 -10.94
N VAL A 117 6.70 -0.40 -9.96
CA VAL A 117 6.20 0.25 -8.76
C VAL A 117 6.14 1.75 -9.01
N VAL A 118 4.95 2.32 -8.88
CA VAL A 118 4.71 3.75 -8.91
C VAL A 118 4.41 4.22 -7.50
N TYR A 119 5.25 5.13 -7.02
CA TYR A 119 5.00 5.88 -5.78
C TYR A 119 4.16 7.11 -6.15
N PRO A 120 2.93 7.28 -5.61
CA PRO A 120 2.05 8.37 -6.01
C PRO A 120 2.71 9.75 -5.84
N GLU A 121 2.67 10.58 -6.88
CA GLU A 121 3.23 11.94 -6.84
C GLU A 121 2.51 12.86 -5.83
N GLU A 122 1.25 12.56 -5.50
CA GLU A 122 0.50 13.24 -4.46
C GLU A 122 1.04 12.93 -3.06
N GLY A 123 1.62 11.74 -2.89
CA GLY A 123 2.37 11.33 -1.72
C GLY A 123 2.02 9.91 -1.23
N ALA A 124 2.98 9.28 -0.56
CA ALA A 124 2.87 7.94 0.00
C ALA A 124 3.11 7.95 1.52
N VAL A 125 2.24 7.28 2.26
CA VAL A 125 2.39 6.94 3.67
C VAL A 125 3.18 5.65 3.77
N PHE A 126 4.15 5.65 4.67
CA PHE A 126 4.93 4.47 5.03
C PHE A 126 4.63 4.09 6.48
N LEU A 127 4.24 2.83 6.67
CA LEU A 127 3.92 2.28 7.98
C LEU A 127 5.01 1.30 8.42
N ASP A 128 5.41 1.44 9.67
CA ASP A 128 6.45 0.58 10.23
C ASP A 128 5.85 -0.74 10.72
N PRO A 129 6.41 -1.89 10.30
CA PRO A 129 5.96 -3.18 10.83
C PRO A 129 6.29 -3.26 12.33
N GLY A 130 5.28 -3.59 13.12
CA GLY A 130 5.41 -3.78 14.57
C GLY A 130 5.71 -5.24 14.93
N SER A 131 6.50 -5.45 15.97
CA SER A 131 6.69 -6.75 16.62
C SER A 131 6.61 -6.57 18.13
N ALA A 132 5.98 -7.50 18.83
CA ALA A 132 5.74 -7.41 20.27
C ALA A 132 5.86 -8.77 20.96
N ILE A 133 6.29 -8.74 22.21
CA ILE A 133 6.34 -9.94 23.07
C ILE A 133 4.99 -10.08 23.77
N ILE A 134 4.38 -11.27 23.67
CA ILE A 134 3.12 -11.57 24.35
C ILE A 134 3.34 -11.61 25.87
N LYS A 135 2.46 -10.93 26.63
CA LYS A 135 2.49 -10.95 28.09
C LYS A 135 2.37 -12.39 28.60
N GLY A 136 3.31 -12.82 29.43
CA GLY A 136 3.35 -14.19 29.96
C GLY A 136 3.81 -15.24 28.94
N ALA A 137 4.53 -14.87 27.89
CA ALA A 137 5.11 -15.82 26.94
C ALA A 137 5.94 -16.90 27.67
N LYS A 138 5.70 -18.17 27.32
CA LYS A 138 6.36 -19.34 27.94
C LYS A 138 7.89 -19.29 27.86
N ASN A 139 8.42 -18.69 26.79
CA ASN A 139 9.84 -18.57 26.53
C ASN A 139 10.26 -17.08 26.50
N MET A 140 10.07 -16.39 27.63
CA MET A 140 10.28 -14.94 27.73
C MET A 140 11.68 -14.50 27.29
N ASP A 141 12.71 -15.22 27.71
CA ASP A 141 14.09 -14.83 27.39
C ASP A 141 14.41 -15.02 25.90
N ASN A 142 13.94 -16.10 25.28
CA ASN A 142 14.06 -16.29 23.84
C ASN A 142 13.26 -15.25 23.04
N ALA A 143 12.09 -14.82 23.53
CA ALA A 143 11.32 -13.76 22.90
C ALA A 143 12.07 -12.42 22.91
N LYS A 144 12.75 -12.08 24.01
CA LYS A 144 13.61 -10.90 24.09
C LYS A 144 14.79 -10.99 23.13
N LEU A 145 15.50 -12.12 23.11
CA LEU A 145 16.60 -12.36 22.17
C LEU A 145 16.15 -12.25 20.70
N PHE A 146 14.93 -12.68 20.40
CA PHE A 146 14.37 -12.53 19.06
C PHE A 146 14.09 -11.06 18.69
N MET A 147 13.59 -10.26 19.63
CA MET A 147 13.43 -8.81 19.42
C MET A 147 14.79 -8.11 19.23
N ASP A 148 15.81 -8.50 20.00
CA ASP A 148 17.18 -8.01 19.83
C ASP A 148 17.72 -8.38 18.44
N PHE A 149 17.47 -9.62 17.98
CA PHE A 149 17.84 -10.05 16.64
C PHE A 149 17.14 -9.21 15.56
N LEU A 150 15.82 -9.06 15.61
CA LEU A 150 15.04 -8.30 14.61
C LEU A 150 15.52 -6.85 14.49
N THR A 151 15.97 -6.24 15.57
CA THR A 151 16.43 -4.85 15.62
C THR A 151 17.95 -4.69 15.46
N SER A 152 18.68 -5.79 15.37
CA SER A 152 20.12 -5.80 15.15
C SER A 152 20.49 -5.22 13.78
N LYS A 153 21.70 -4.63 13.66
CA LYS A 153 22.20 -4.14 12.38
C LYS A 153 22.22 -5.25 11.33
N LYS A 154 22.69 -6.44 11.68
CA LYS A 154 22.77 -7.60 10.77
C LYS A 154 21.40 -7.97 10.18
N ALA A 155 20.35 -8.04 10.99
CA ALA A 155 19.01 -8.35 10.49
C ALA A 155 18.46 -7.23 9.61
N GLN A 156 18.66 -5.97 10.03
CA GLN A 156 18.17 -4.81 9.29
C GLN A 156 18.90 -4.62 7.96
N ASP A 157 20.21 -4.86 7.89
CA ASP A 157 20.96 -4.92 6.63
C ASP A 157 20.39 -6.02 5.72
N ALA A 158 20.11 -7.21 6.27
CA ALA A 158 19.51 -8.30 5.49
C ALA A 158 18.11 -7.94 4.98
N PHE A 159 17.29 -7.22 5.77
CA PHE A 159 15.99 -6.73 5.31
C PHE A 159 16.13 -5.79 4.12
N GLY A 160 17.04 -4.81 4.20
CA GLY A 160 17.23 -3.83 3.12
C GLY A 160 18.00 -4.32 1.89
N THR A 161 18.82 -5.37 2.03
CA THR A 161 19.70 -5.84 0.93
C THR A 161 19.29 -7.19 0.33
N GLN A 162 18.64 -8.06 1.10
CA GLN A 162 18.27 -9.41 0.65
C GLN A 162 16.76 -9.54 0.44
N LEU A 163 15.96 -8.79 1.20
CA LEU A 163 14.50 -8.74 1.07
C LEU A 163 14.07 -7.44 0.37
N THR A 164 12.77 -7.24 0.30
CA THR A 164 12.12 -6.04 -0.25
C THR A 164 11.49 -5.19 0.85
N ILE A 165 12.04 -5.30 2.06
CA ILE A 165 11.56 -4.64 3.27
C ILE A 165 12.50 -3.48 3.60
N ARG A 166 11.97 -2.27 3.78
CA ARG A 166 12.80 -1.14 4.21
C ARG A 166 13.24 -1.31 5.67
N PRO A 167 14.55 -1.22 5.97
CA PRO A 167 15.01 -1.24 7.34
C PRO A 167 14.55 0.01 8.09
N LEU A 168 14.36 -0.13 9.41
CA LEU A 168 14.01 0.97 10.31
C LEU A 168 15.24 1.66 10.89
N ARG A 169 16.39 0.98 10.84
CA ARG A 169 17.67 1.54 11.28
C ARG A 169 18.20 2.53 10.26
N LYS A 170 18.64 3.70 10.74
CA LYS A 170 19.25 4.76 9.90
C LYS A 170 20.62 4.36 9.33
N ASP A 171 21.31 3.44 9.99
CA ASP A 171 22.64 2.93 9.62
C ASP A 171 22.60 1.57 8.89
N ALA A 172 21.41 1.13 8.47
CA ALA A 172 21.25 -0.09 7.70
C ALA A 172 21.42 0.16 6.20
N GLU A 173 21.88 -0.88 5.50
CA GLU A 173 22.03 -0.87 4.05
C GLU A 173 20.69 -1.03 3.32
N LEU A 174 20.60 -0.45 2.12
CA LEU A 174 19.42 -0.53 1.25
C LEU A 174 19.88 -0.86 -0.17
N ALA A 175 19.28 -1.88 -0.78
CA ALA A 175 19.60 -2.30 -2.14
C ALA A 175 19.21 -1.24 -3.19
N ASP A 176 19.87 -1.29 -4.35
CA ASP A 176 19.66 -0.40 -5.49
C ASP A 176 18.28 -0.54 -6.15
N TYR A 177 17.66 -1.73 -6.07
CA TYR A 177 16.30 -1.97 -6.53
C TYR A 177 15.24 -1.30 -5.64
N MET A 178 15.60 -0.84 -4.44
CA MET A 178 14.70 -0.09 -3.57
C MET A 178 14.88 1.40 -3.80
N LYS A 179 13.82 2.10 -4.19
CA LYS A 179 13.87 3.56 -4.35
C LYS A 179 14.19 4.23 -3.00
N PRO A 180 15.17 5.14 -2.87
CA PRO A 180 15.43 5.83 -1.62
C PRO A 180 14.23 6.68 -1.16
N LEU A 181 13.95 6.73 0.14
CA LEU A 181 12.82 7.50 0.69
C LEU A 181 12.90 9.00 0.37
N LYS A 182 14.10 9.56 0.26
CA LYS A 182 14.32 10.97 -0.13
C LYS A 182 13.79 11.30 -1.54
N ASP A 183 13.62 10.29 -2.39
CA ASP A 183 13.13 10.43 -3.76
C ASP A 183 11.63 10.10 -3.86
N ILE A 184 10.96 9.94 -2.72
CA ILE A 184 9.53 9.68 -2.58
C ILE A 184 8.92 10.84 -1.79
N LYS A 185 7.80 11.36 -2.27
CA LYS A 185 7.03 12.33 -1.50
C LYS A 185 6.31 11.59 -0.36
N LEU A 186 6.76 11.82 0.87
CA LEU A 186 6.19 11.18 2.05
C LEU A 186 5.04 11.99 2.62
N LEU A 187 4.00 11.28 3.07
CA LEU A 187 2.92 11.83 3.90
C LEU A 187 3.01 11.18 5.29
N GLU A 188 2.61 11.95 6.31
CA GLU A 188 2.58 11.48 7.69
C GLU A 188 1.13 11.17 8.09
N GLU A 189 0.85 9.91 8.40
CA GLU A 189 -0.46 9.49 8.89
C GLU A 189 -0.64 9.88 10.36
N ASP A 190 -1.70 10.62 10.68
CA ASP A 190 -2.25 10.69 12.04
C ASP A 190 -2.80 9.31 12.46
N ARG A 191 -1.90 8.49 13.01
CA ARG A 191 -2.17 7.12 13.43
C ARG A 191 -3.20 7.03 14.56
N ASN A 192 -3.29 8.05 15.41
CA ASN A 192 -4.26 8.06 16.51
C ASN A 192 -5.67 8.24 15.94
N TYR A 193 -5.86 9.26 15.09
CA TYR A 193 -7.14 9.49 14.43
C TYR A 193 -7.56 8.26 13.61
N VAL A 194 -6.66 7.74 12.78
CA VAL A 194 -6.96 6.57 11.92
C VAL A 194 -7.33 5.34 12.76
N PHE A 195 -6.68 5.12 13.91
CA PHE A 195 -7.01 4.03 14.81
C PHE A 195 -8.39 4.22 15.46
N GLU A 196 -8.67 5.41 16.00
CA GLU A 196 -9.94 5.72 16.67
C GLU A 196 -11.13 5.67 15.71
N HIS A 197 -10.95 6.14 14.48
CA HIS A 197 -12.00 6.27 13.46
C HIS A 197 -11.98 5.13 12.43
N LYS A 198 -11.22 4.06 12.65
CA LYS A 198 -11.04 2.95 11.68
C LYS A 198 -12.37 2.41 11.17
N LYS A 199 -13.31 2.18 12.09
CA LYS A 199 -14.63 1.63 11.76
C LYS A 199 -15.42 2.58 10.86
N GLU A 200 -15.47 3.86 11.21
CA GLU A 200 -16.22 4.90 10.47
C GLU A 200 -15.69 5.08 9.05
N ILE A 201 -14.36 5.11 8.88
CA ILE A 201 -13.71 5.22 7.57
C ILE A 201 -14.06 3.99 6.71
N ALA A 202 -13.98 2.77 7.27
CA ALA A 202 -14.30 1.55 6.54
C ALA A 202 -15.79 1.45 6.16
N GLU A 203 -16.69 1.86 7.05
CA GLU A 203 -18.14 1.88 6.80
C GLU A 203 -18.49 2.88 5.71
N LYS A 204 -17.92 4.09 5.73
CA LYS A 204 -18.13 5.10 4.69
C LYS A 204 -17.65 4.62 3.31
N TYR A 205 -16.52 3.93 3.24
CA TYR A 205 -16.09 3.28 2.00
C TYR A 205 -17.08 2.22 1.52
N THR A 206 -17.54 1.35 2.43
CA THR A 206 -18.53 0.30 2.13
C THR A 206 -19.84 0.89 1.60
N GLU A 207 -20.31 1.98 2.18
CA GLU A 207 -21.49 2.72 1.72
C GLU A 207 -21.29 3.26 0.30
N ILE A 208 -20.17 3.95 0.05
CA ILE A 208 -19.83 4.45 -1.30
C ILE A 208 -19.80 3.33 -2.32
N PHE A 209 -19.15 2.21 -1.98
CA PHE A 209 -19.02 1.05 -2.84
C PHE A 209 -20.38 0.41 -3.18
N THR A 210 -21.24 0.24 -2.17
CA THR A 210 -22.59 -0.33 -2.34
C THR A 210 -23.48 0.59 -3.16
N ASN A 211 -23.46 1.89 -2.89
CA ASN A 211 -24.26 2.89 -3.61
C ASN A 211 -23.83 3.08 -5.06
N THR A 212 -22.59 2.73 -5.42
CA THR A 212 -22.10 2.82 -6.81
C THR A 212 -22.42 1.56 -7.63
N LYS A 213 -22.72 0.43 -6.97
CA LYS A 213 -23.14 -0.82 -7.62
C LYS A 213 -24.62 -0.83 -8.03
N ASN A 214 -25.44 -0.04 -7.36
CA ASN A 214 -26.87 0.12 -7.63
C ASN A 214 -27.10 1.25 -8.65
#